data_AF-A0AAP3A8A3-F1
#
_entry.id   AF-A0AAP3A8A3-F1
#
_cell.length_a   1.000
_cell.length_b   1.000
_cell.length_c   1.000
_cell.angle_alpha   90.00
_cell.angle_beta   90.00
_cell.angle_gamma   90.00
#
_symmetry.space_group_name_H-M   'P 1'
#
loop_
_entity.id
_entity.type
_entity.pdbx_description
1 polymer ?
#
loop_
_entity_poly.entity_id
_entity_poly.type
_entity_poly.pdbx_seq_one_letter_code
_entity_poly.pdbx_strand_id
1 'polypeptide(L)' 'RWMEVMLLCTEDDDREWIKRRRETCLENVKRPPVKVEDFGDLHKAVTETQHRMGIAQPNGNAFRLNGGKRQR' A
#
# COMPACT_ATOMS: atom_id res chain seq x y z
N ARG A 1 -23.17 21.66 0.28
CA ARG A 1 -21.78 21.51 -0.31
C ARG A 1 -21.13 22.91 -0.38
N TRP A 2 -19.79 23.09 -0.44
CA TRP A 2 -19.09 24.40 -0.27
C TRP A 2 -19.70 25.64 -0.97
N MET A 3 -20.38 25.45 -2.11
CA MET A 3 -21.13 26.51 -2.80
C MET A 3 -22.25 27.13 -1.93
N GLU A 4 -22.99 26.32 -1.17
CA GLU A 4 -24.01 26.80 -0.21
C GLU A 4 -23.38 27.67 0.90
N VAL A 5 -22.16 27.31 1.33
CA VAL A 5 -21.44 28.07 2.36
C VAL A 5 -20.96 29.42 1.80
N MET A 6 -20.48 29.43 0.55
CA MET A 6 -20.08 30.65 -0.15
C MET A 6 -21.27 31.59 -0.43
N LEU A 7 -22.47 31.05 -0.66
CA LEU A 7 -23.69 31.85 -0.86
C LEU A 7 -24.16 32.59 0.40
N LEU A 8 -23.69 32.17 1.58
CA LEU A 8 -23.98 32.81 2.86
C LEU A 8 -22.96 33.90 3.22
N CYS A 9 -21.86 34.03 2.49
CA CYS A 9 -20.85 35.05 2.72
C CYS A 9 -21.35 36.41 2.20
N THR A 10 -21.43 37.40 3.09
CA THR A 10 -21.82 38.76 2.73
C THR A 10 -20.60 39.59 2.37
N GLU A 11 -19.53 39.47 3.15
CA GLU A 11 -18.30 40.25 2.99
C GLU A 11 -17.19 39.49 2.24
N ASP A 12 -16.23 40.24 1.68
CA ASP A 12 -15.06 39.65 1.01
C ASP A 12 -14.15 38.90 1.99
N ASP A 13 -14.05 39.36 3.23
CA ASP A 13 -13.29 38.69 4.29
C ASP A 13 -13.85 37.30 4.59
N ASP A 14 -15.17 37.13 4.59
CA ASP A 14 -15.83 35.83 4.76
C ASP A 14 -15.50 34.90 3.60
N ARG A 15 -15.52 35.42 2.37
CA ARG A 15 -15.19 34.65 1.15
C ARG A 15 -13.76 34.15 1.19
N GLU A 16 -12.80 35.00 1.55
CA GLU A 16 -11.39 34.63 1.66
C GLU A 16 -11.13 33.68 2.84
N TRP A 17 -11.88 33.80 3.94
CA TRP A 17 -11.82 32.83 5.03
C TRP A 17 -12.32 31.45 4.60
N ILE A 18 -13.49 31.37 3.95
CA ILE A 18 -14.06 30.11 3.45
C ILE A 18 -13.16 29.46 2.40
N LYS A 19 -12.54 30.25 1.52
CA LYS A 19 -11.59 29.76 0.52
C LYS A 19 -10.39 29.08 1.18
N ARG A 20 -9.72 29.75 2.14
CA ARG A 20 -8.61 29.16 2.92
C ARG A 20 -9.04 27.92 3.68
N ARG A 21 -10.24 27.92 4.25
CA ARG A 21 -10.80 26.77 4.97
C ARG A 21 -11.05 25.58 4.04
N ARG A 22 -11.57 25.83 2.84
CA ARG A 22 -11.75 24.81 1.81
C ARG A 22 -10.42 24.20 1.39
N GLU A 23 -9.41 25.03 1.13
CA GLU A 23 -8.06 24.57 0.79
C GLU A 23 -7.49 23.69 1.91
N THR A 24 -7.56 24.14 3.16
CA THR A 24 -7.14 23.36 4.33
C THR A 24 -7.87 22.03 4.42
N CYS A 25 -9.18 22.00 4.23
CA CYS A 25 -9.96 20.76 4.23
C CYS A 25 -9.51 19.83 3.10
N LEU A 26 -9.26 20.36 1.89
CA LEU A 26 -8.77 19.57 0.76
C LEU A 26 -7.39 18.98 1.05
N GLU A 27 -6.46 19.76 1.62
CA GLU A 27 -5.15 19.25 2.04
C GLU A 27 -5.28 18.15 3.10
N ASN A 28 -6.13 18.35 4.10
CA ASN A 28 -6.28 17.39 5.20
C ASN A 28 -6.90 16.05 4.76
N VAL A 29 -7.73 16.05 3.71
CA VAL A 29 -8.30 14.82 3.15
C VAL A 29 -7.43 14.18 2.07
N LYS A 30 -6.33 14.83 1.65
CA LYS A 30 -5.40 14.19 0.73
C LYS A 30 -4.87 12.92 1.37
N ARG A 31 -4.98 11.82 0.64
CA ARG A 31 -4.31 10.59 1.04
C ARG A 31 -2.81 10.85 1.11
N PRO A 32 -2.12 10.45 2.18
CA PRO A 32 -0.67 10.43 2.18
C PRO A 32 -0.16 9.69 0.95
N PRO A 33 0.96 10.12 0.34
CA PRO A 33 1.57 9.39 -0.75
C PRO A 33 1.75 7.93 -0.32
N VAL A 34 1.29 7.00 -1.16
CA VAL A 34 1.52 5.58 -0.92
C VAL A 34 3.02 5.37 -1.05
N LYS A 35 3.68 5.12 0.07
CA LYS A 35 5.06 4.62 0.07
C LYS A 35 4.97 3.18 -0.44
N VAL A 36 5.54 2.93 -1.62
CA VAL A 36 5.79 1.56 -2.05
C VAL A 36 6.96 1.10 -1.21
N GLU A 37 6.70 0.25 -0.22
CA GLU A 37 7.77 -0.40 0.53
C GLU A 37 8.59 -1.25 -0.45
N ASP A 38 9.89 -0.93 -0.58
CA ASP A 38 10.81 -1.70 -1.41
C ASP A 38 11.43 -2.80 -0.55
N PHE A 39 11.00 -4.04 -0.82
CA PHE A 39 11.52 -5.23 -0.15
C PHE A 39 12.55 -5.96 -1.01
N GLY A 40 13.24 -5.28 -1.94
CA GLY A 40 14.24 -5.88 -2.82
C GLY A 40 15.32 -6.67 -2.08
N ASP A 41 15.90 -6.09 -1.02
CA ASP A 41 16.92 -6.76 -0.21
C ASP A 41 16.36 -7.99 0.53
N LEU A 42 15.13 -7.88 1.04
CA LEU A 42 14.43 -9.00 1.67
C LEU A 42 14.17 -10.12 0.66
N HIS A 43 13.72 -9.78 -0.55
CA HIS A 43 13.51 -10.74 -1.64
C HIS A 43 14.80 -11.48 -1.99
N LYS A 44 15.92 -10.75 -2.08
CA LYS A 44 17.24 -11.35 -2.35
C LYS A 44 17.66 -12.30 -1.24
N ALA A 45 17.55 -11.88 0.02
CA ALA A 45 17.91 -12.70 1.18
C ALA A 45 17.04 -13.96 1.29
N VAL A 46 15.73 -13.85 1.07
CA VAL A 46 14.80 -14.97 1.06
C VAL A 46 15.13 -15.94 -0.07
N THR A 47 15.36 -15.42 -1.28
CA THR A 47 15.74 -16.25 -2.44
C THR A 47 17.01 -17.04 -2.16
N GLU A 48 18.05 -16.38 -1.65
CA GLU A 48 19.30 -17.04 -1.29
C GLU A 48 19.10 -18.11 -0.21
N THR A 49 18.28 -17.82 0.80
CA THR A 49 17.94 -18.77 1.85
C THR A 49 17.23 -20.01 1.30
N GLN A 50 16.25 -19.84 0.41
CA GLN A 50 15.55 -20.95 -0.24
C GLN A 50 16.50 -21.83 -1.07
N HIS A 51 17.48 -21.24 -1.75
CA HIS A 51 18.51 -21.98 -2.46
C HIS A 51 19.42 -22.77 -1.51
N ARG A 52 19.90 -22.15 -0.43
CA ARG A 52 20.74 -22.82 0.58
C ARG A 52 20.01 -23.97 1.28
N MET A 53 18.71 -23.85 1.46
CA MET A 53 17.85 -24.90 2.03
C MET A 53 17.50 -26.01 1.02
N GLY A 54 17.84 -25.86 -0.26
CA GLY A 54 17.52 -26.84 -1.30
C GLY A 54 16.04 -26.91 -1.68
N ILE A 55 15.24 -25.92 -1.26
CA ILE A 55 13.78 -25.88 -1.50
C ILE A 55 13.39 -25.05 -2.73
N ALA A 56 14.34 -24.29 -3.29
CA ALA A 56 14.19 -23.58 -4.56
C ALA A 56 14.24 -24.55 -5.77
N GLN A 57 13.40 -25.59 -5.76
CA GLN A 57 13.31 -26.55 -6.87
C GLN A 57 12.19 -26.16 -7.85
N PRO A 58 12.38 -26.39 -9.16
CA PRO A 58 11.34 -26.15 -10.16
C PRO A 58 10.04 -26.88 -9.84
N ASN A 59 8.90 -26.27 -10.22
CA ASN A 59 7.57 -26.88 -10.11
C ASN A 59 7.19 -27.36 -8.69
N GLY A 60 7.80 -26.78 -7.64
CA GLY A 60 7.55 -27.15 -6.26
C GLY A 60 8.03 -28.55 -5.88
N ASN A 61 8.97 -29.12 -6.63
CA ASN A 61 9.45 -30.50 -6.42
C ASN A 61 9.97 -30.76 -4.99
N ALA A 62 10.53 -29.75 -4.33
CA ALA A 62 10.99 -29.84 -2.95
C ALA A 62 9.90 -30.25 -1.94
N PHE A 63 8.63 -30.02 -2.27
CA PHE A 63 7.48 -30.29 -1.41
C PHE A 63 6.63 -31.47 -1.89
N ARG A 64 7.01 -32.11 -3.00
CA ARG A 64 6.29 -33.27 -3.51
C ARG A 64 6.63 -34.50 -2.67
N LEU A 65 5.62 -35.10 -2.06
CA LEU A 65 5.76 -36.41 -1.45
C LEU A 65 5.93 -37.43 -2.59
N ASN A 66 7.14 -37.94 -2.81
CA ASN A 66 7.33 -39.14 -3.61
C ASN A 66 6.52 -40.23 -2.92
N GLY A 67 5.41 -40.65 -3.54
CA GLY A 67 4.44 -41.57 -2.97
C GLY A 67 5.16 -42.69 -2.23
N GLY A 68 5.15 -42.58 -0.90
CA GLY A 68 5.86 -43.52 -0.05
C GLY A 68 5.41 -44.91 -0.45
N LYS A 69 6.37 -45.78 -0.78
CA LYS A 69 6.07 -47.20 -0.91
C LYS A 69 5.33 -47.58 0.37
N ARG A 70 4.03 -47.88 0.27
CA ARG A 70 3.30 -48.56 1.34
C ARG A 70 4.06 -49.84 1.58
N GLN A 71 4.87 -49.86 2.63
CA GLN A 71 5.54 -51.05 3.08
C GLN A 71 4.59 -51.69 4.08
N ARG A 72 4.12 -52.88 3.68
CA ARG A 72 3.13 -53.80 4.30
C ARG A 72 1.73 -53.73 3.68
#